data_AF-A0A8I2BJD9-F1
#
_entry.id   AF-A0A8I2BJD9-F1
#
_cell.length_a   1.000
_cell.length_b   1.000
_cell.length_c   1.000
_cell.angle_alpha   90.00
_cell.angle_beta   90.00
_cell.angle_gamma   90.00
#
_symmetry.space_group_name_H-M   'P 1'
#
loop_
_entity.id
_entity.type
_entity.pdbx_description
1 polymer ?
#
loop_
_entity_poly.entity_id
_entity_poly.type
_entity_poly.pdbx_seq_one_letter_code
_entity_poly.pdbx_strand_id
1 'polypeptide(L)'
;MMPPKRRRFQRPLGERRYRKLFVIAVEGVKTEPQYFAIFNDQQSVIRVNCLKGSNDSSPPQVLKRMEDHLRQEKLRSSDEAWLVVDKDQWTEEQ
;
A
#
# COMPACT_ATOMS: atom_id res chain seq x y z
N MET A 1 -32.12 -30.02 43.66
CA MET A 1 -31.20 -28.92 43.32
C MET A 1 -30.99 -28.95 41.82
N MET A 2 -31.40 -27.92 41.07
CA MET A 2 -31.27 -27.93 39.61
C MET A 2 -29.84 -27.53 39.20
N PRO A 3 -29.23 -28.20 38.22
CA PRO A 3 -27.89 -27.85 37.75
C PRO A 3 -27.90 -26.45 37.11
N PRO A 4 -26.88 -25.62 37.36
CA PRO A 4 -26.81 -24.28 36.81
C PRO A 4 -26.76 -24.33 35.27
N LYS A 5 -27.59 -23.50 34.64
CA LYS A 5 -27.72 -23.41 33.18
C LYS A 5 -26.37 -23.04 32.55
N ARG A 6 -25.84 -23.91 31.70
CA ARG A 6 -24.53 -23.76 31.03
C ARG A 6 -24.51 -22.45 30.22
N ARG A 7 -23.56 -21.55 30.52
CA ARG A 7 -23.32 -20.33 29.73
C ARG A 7 -22.88 -20.71 28.32
N ARG A 8 -23.56 -20.19 27.29
CA ARG A 8 -23.10 -20.33 25.90
C ARG A 8 -21.91 -19.41 25.69
N PHE A 9 -20.73 -19.98 25.47
CA PHE A 9 -19.57 -19.22 25.03
C PHE A 9 -19.75 -18.86 23.57
N GLN A 10 -20.18 -17.63 23.29
CA GLN A 10 -20.16 -17.08 21.94
C GLN A 10 -18.81 -16.41 21.72
N ARG A 11 -18.04 -16.91 20.75
CA ARG A 11 -16.81 -16.23 20.33
C ARG A 11 -17.22 -14.91 19.68
N PRO A 12 -16.69 -13.76 20.11
CA PRO A 12 -16.89 -12.52 19.39
C PRO A 12 -16.31 -12.68 17.98
N LEU A 13 -17.09 -12.32 16.96
CA LEU A 13 -16.58 -12.21 15.60
C LEU A 13 -15.54 -11.10 15.60
N GLY A 14 -14.36 -11.37 15.03
CA GLY A 14 -13.28 -10.39 15.00
C GLY A 14 -13.65 -9.20 14.12
N GLU A 15 -13.83 -8.03 14.70
CA GLU A 15 -14.09 -6.75 14.00
C GLU A 15 -12.80 -6.13 13.41
N ARG A 16 -11.84 -6.94 12.98
CA ARG A 16 -10.65 -6.38 12.32
C ARG A 16 -11.08 -5.81 10.97
N ARG A 17 -11.11 -4.48 10.87
CA ARG A 17 -11.32 -3.76 9.61
C ARG A 17 -10.35 -4.31 8.56
N TYR A 18 -10.86 -4.52 7.35
CA TYR A 18 -10.05 -4.91 6.20
C TYR A 18 -8.93 -3.89 5.99
N ARG A 19 -7.72 -4.39 5.73
CA ARG A 19 -6.54 -3.58 5.36
C ARG A 19 -6.68 -3.15 3.89
N LYS A 20 -6.41 -1.89 3.59
CA LYS A 20 -6.26 -1.31 2.25
C LYS A 20 -4.78 -1.32 1.90
N LEU A 21 -4.46 -1.93 0.77
CA LEU A 21 -3.11 -1.88 0.24
C LEU A 21 -2.97 -0.64 -0.65
N PHE A 22 -1.90 0.12 -0.44
CA PHE A 22 -1.45 1.18 -1.33
C PHE A 22 -0.14 0.74 -1.97
N VAL A 23 -0.19 0.45 -3.27
CA VAL A 23 1.02 0.18 -4.04
C VAL A 23 1.51 1.51 -4.60
N ILE A 24 2.72 1.94 -4.24
CA ILE A 24 3.28 3.21 -4.72
C ILE A 24 4.54 2.91 -5.53
N ALA A 25 4.52 3.26 -6.81
CA ALA A 25 5.71 3.22 -7.65
C ALA A 25 6.34 4.62 -7.64
N VAL A 26 7.63 4.67 -7.28
CA VAL A 26 8.38 5.92 -7.06
C VAL A 26 9.64 5.93 -7.92
N GLU A 27 10.12 7.12 -8.27
CA GLU A 27 11.35 7.29 -9.07
C GLU A 27 12.61 7.09 -8.21
N GLY A 28 12.60 7.70 -7.03
CA GLY A 28 13.68 7.80 -6.09
C GLY A 28 13.85 6.58 -5.18
N VAL A 29 15.11 6.26 -4.90
CA VAL A 29 15.49 5.01 -4.22
C VAL A 29 15.54 5.16 -2.70
N LYS A 30 15.73 6.38 -2.19
CA LYS A 30 16.03 6.64 -0.77
C LYS A 30 14.97 7.49 -0.08
N THR A 31 14.64 8.64 -0.67
CA THR A 31 13.86 9.67 0.00
C THR A 31 12.37 9.33 0.03
N GLU A 32 11.78 9.03 -1.12
CA GLU A 32 10.34 8.74 -1.22
C GLU A 32 9.92 7.50 -0.42
N PRO A 33 10.66 6.36 -0.45
CA PRO A 33 10.32 5.23 0.41
C PRO A 33 10.34 5.59 1.90
N GLN A 34 11.25 6.47 2.34
CA GLN A 34 11.30 6.93 3.73
C GLN A 34 10.11 7.80 4.09
N TYR A 35 9.70 8.74 3.22
CA TYR A 35 8.50 9.54 3.46
C TYR A 35 7.24 8.69 3.54
N PHE A 36 7.08 7.76 2.60
CA PHE A 36 5.88 6.95 2.53
C PHE A 36 5.82 5.86 3.62
N ALA A 37 6.97 5.40 4.13
CA ALA A 37 7.03 4.47 5.24
C ALA A 37 6.42 5.05 6.53
N ILE A 38 6.39 6.37 6.70
CA ILE A 38 5.80 7.04 7.88
C ILE A 38 4.29 6.79 7.97
N PHE A 39 3.60 6.58 6.84
CA PHE A 39 2.17 6.28 6.80
C PHE A 39 1.83 4.82 7.13
N ASN A 40 2.84 3.97 7.31
CA ASN A 40 2.63 2.57 7.66
C ASN A 40 2.42 2.45 9.17
N ASP A 41 1.16 2.41 9.59
CA ASP A 41 0.76 2.36 11.00
C ASP A 41 0.06 1.04 11.35
N GLN A 42 0.11 0.65 12.64
CA GLN A 42 -0.52 -0.57 13.15
C GLN A 42 -2.02 -0.43 13.40
N GLN A 43 -2.50 0.79 13.63
CA GLN A 43 -3.92 1.09 13.87
C GLN A 43 -4.66 1.41 12.58
N SER A 44 -3.93 1.92 11.59
CA SER A 44 -4.47 2.35 10.31
C SER A 44 -4.29 1.29 9.22
N VAL A 45 -5.27 1.26 8.33
CA VAL A 45 -5.52 0.21 7.35
C VAL A 45 -4.57 0.29 6.14
N ILE A 46 -3.46 1.04 6.21
CA ILE A 46 -2.69 1.49 5.05
C ILE A 46 -1.35 0.75 4.98
N ARG A 47 -1.21 -0.16 4.01
CA ARG A 47 0.08 -0.80 3.72
C ARG A 47 0.70 -0.16 2.49
N VAL A 48 1.80 0.56 2.66
CA VAL A 48 2.49 1.23 1.54
C VAL A 48 3.63 0.36 1.03
N ASN A 49 3.59 -0.04 -0.25
CA ASN A 49 4.66 -0.79 -0.89
C ASN A 49 5.38 0.09 -1.93
N CYS A 50 6.59 0.52 -1.62
CA CYS A 50 7.39 1.36 -2.51
C CYS A 50 8.21 0.50 -3.49
N LEU A 51 7.91 0.60 -4.79
CA LEU A 51 8.67 -0.10 -5.83
C LEU A 51 9.92 0.70 -6.18
N LYS A 52 11.09 0.25 -5.72
CA LYS A 52 12.38 0.89 -5.98
C LYS A 52 12.94 0.55 -7.37
N GLY A 53 13.41 1.55 -8.10
CA GLY A 53 14.17 1.40 -9.34
C GLY A 53 15.68 1.46 -9.11
N SER A 54 16.45 0.51 -9.63
CA SER A 54 17.91 0.46 -9.37
C SER A 54 18.77 1.26 -10.35
N ASN A 55 18.27 1.64 -11.54
CA ASN A 55 19.06 2.34 -12.56
C ASN A 55 18.22 3.02 -13.66
N ASP A 56 16.91 3.05 -13.48
CA ASP A 56 15.91 3.17 -14.54
C ASP A 56 14.76 3.99 -13.94
N SER A 57 15.02 5.28 -13.81
CA SER A 57 14.19 6.32 -13.18
C SER A 57 13.16 6.91 -14.15
N SER A 58 13.22 6.53 -15.44
CA SER A 58 12.35 7.14 -16.43
C SER A 58 10.87 6.80 -16.16
N PRO A 59 9.93 7.76 -16.30
CA PRO A 59 8.51 7.56 -16.01
C PRO A 59 7.88 6.30 -16.64
N PRO A 60 8.21 5.91 -17.90
CA PRO A 60 7.66 4.70 -18.52
C PRO A 60 8.09 3.41 -17.81
N GLN A 61 9.29 3.38 -17.24
CA GLN A 61 9.82 2.20 -16.54
C GLN A 61 9.18 2.04 -15.16
N VAL A 62 8.90 3.16 -14.48
CA VAL A 62 8.17 3.15 -13.21
C VAL A 62 6.75 2.62 -13.41
N LEU A 63 6.07 3.04 -14.49
CA LEU A 63 4.76 2.51 -14.88
C LEU A 63 4.81 0.99 -15.15
N LYS A 64 5.78 0.52 -15.93
CA LYS A 64 5.92 -0.91 -16.25
C LYS A 64 6.13 -1.76 -14.99
N ARG A 65 6.95 -1.30 -14.05
CA ARG A 65 7.14 -1.99 -12.75
C ARG A 65 5.86 -2.06 -11.95
N MET A 66 5.07 -0.98 -11.95
CA MET A 66 3.78 -0.98 -11.31
C MET A 66 2.88 -2.03 -11.97
N GLU A 67 2.74 -2.04 -13.29
CA GLU A 67 1.93 -3.05 -14.00
C GLU A 67 2.38 -4.49 -13.71
N ASP A 68 3.69 -4.76 -13.73
CA ASP A 68 4.24 -6.08 -13.43
C ASP A 68 3.92 -6.51 -11.98
N HIS A 69 3.99 -5.57 -11.03
CA HIS A 69 3.64 -5.82 -9.64
C HIS A 69 2.14 -6.06 -9.46
N LEU A 70 1.29 -5.28 -10.12
CA LEU A 70 -0.18 -5.43 -10.09
C LEU A 70 -0.64 -6.73 -10.77
N ARG A 71 0.13 -7.27 -11.73
CA ARG A 71 -0.15 -8.58 -12.33
C ARG A 71 0.18 -9.74 -11.39
N GLN A 72 1.17 -9.58 -10.53
CA GLN A 72 1.60 -10.61 -9.56
C GLN A 72 0.73 -10.56 -8.29
N GLU A 73 0.35 -9.37 -7.83
CA GLU A 73 -0.52 -9.15 -6.69
C GLU A 73 -1.99 -9.27 -7.11
N LYS A 74 -2.77 -10.14 -6.45
CA LYS A 74 -4.23 -10.15 -6.63
C LYS A 74 -4.85 -9.01 -5.80
N LEU A 75 -4.79 -7.79 -6.33
CA LEU A 75 -5.44 -6.64 -5.71
C LEU A 75 -6.95 -6.88 -5.55
N ARG A 76 -7.49 -6.41 -4.42
CA ARG A 76 -8.92 -6.33 -4.16
C ARG A 76 -9.46 -4.99 -4.65
N SER A 77 -10.77 -4.90 -4.80
CA SER A 77 -11.46 -3.65 -5.18
C SER A 77 -11.26 -2.49 -4.19
N SER A 78 -10.74 -2.77 -2.99
CA SER A 78 -10.42 -1.77 -1.96
C SER A 78 -8.99 -1.24 -2.03
N ASP A 79 -8.14 -1.86 -2.84
CA ASP A 79 -6.72 -1.54 -2.94
C ASP A 79 -6.49 -0.49 -4.02
N GLU A 80 -5.47 0.35 -3.82
CA GLU A 80 -5.19 1.49 -4.67
C GLU A 80 -3.73 1.46 -5.13
N ALA A 81 -3.49 1.76 -6.40
CA ALA A 81 -2.17 1.81 -7.00
C ALA A 81 -1.88 3.24 -7.47
N TRP A 82 -0.77 3.81 -6.99
CA TRP A 82 -0.38 5.19 -7.19
C TRP A 82 0.99 5.24 -7.83
N LEU A 83 1.13 6.07 -8.86
CA LEU A 83 2.40 6.36 -9.52
C LEU A 83 2.84 7.77 -9.10
N VAL A 84 4.00 7.86 -8.48
CA VAL A 84 4.59 9.14 -8.03
C VAL A 84 5.84 9.37 -8.86
N VAL A 85 5.85 10.50 -9.57
CA VAL A 85 6.95 10.95 -10.43
C VAL A 85 7.22 12.39 -10.07
N ASP A 86 8.47 12.72 -9.75
CA ASP A 86 8.84 14.09 -9.48
C ASP A 86 8.77 14.89 -10.79
N LYS A 87 8.16 16.06 -10.72
CA LYS A 87 8.18 17.01 -11.83
C LYS A 87 9.54 17.71 -11.75
N ASP A 88 10.46 17.32 -12.62
CA ASP A 88 11.69 18.07 -12.88
C ASP A 88 11.34 19.55 -13.04
N GLN A 89 12.17 20.44 -12.48
CA GLN A 89 11.88 21.86 -12.46
C GLN A 89 11.58 22.37 -13.88
N TRP A 90 10.32 22.77 -14.11
CA TRP A 90 9.95 23.49 -15.30
C TRP A 90 10.54 24.89 -15.20
N THR A 91 11.54 25.21 -16.01
CA THR A 91 11.55 26.54 -16.61
C THR A 91 10.43 26.54 -17.64
N GLU A 92 9.42 27.38 -17.47
CA GLU A 92 8.24 27.53 -18.35
C GLU A 92 8.58 28.03 -19.79
N GLU A 93 9.82 27.91 -20.24
CA GLU A 93 10.30 28.44 -21.50
C GLU A 93 11.04 27.35 -22.28
N GLN A 94 10.37 26.79 -23.29
CA GLN A 94 11.00 26.20 -24.48
C GLN A 94 10.23 26.64 -25.73
#